data_AF-A0A7R9RSW5-F1
#
_entry.id   AF-A0A7R9RSW5-F1
#
_cell.length_a   1.000
_cell.length_b   1.000
_cell.length_c   1.000
_cell.angle_alpha   90.00
_cell.angle_beta   90.00
_cell.angle_gamma   90.00
#
_symmetry.space_group_name_H-M   'P 1'
#
loop_
_entity.id
_entity.type
_entity.pdbx_description
1 polymer ?
#
loop_
_entity_poly.entity_id
_entity_poly.type
_entity_poly.pdbx_seq_one_letter_code
_entity_poly.pdbx_strand_id
1 'polypeptide(L)'
;GNELLQITLPKENGKSNIINTYLTPSDAMPQTKMVNTLLDPNNIMIGDFNARHEEWGNTITNARGKMLYQITRATKTVIHFTPTPTRHDYHGGKSWRQQMI
;
A
#
# COMPACT_ATOMS: atom_id res chain seq x y z
N GLY A 1 12.58 -3.99 -9.26
CA GLY A 1 11.65 -5.08 -9.61
C GLY A 1 10.51 -5.10 -8.63
N ASN A 2 9.36 -4.53 -8.98
CA ASN A 2 8.19 -4.49 -8.10
C ASN A 2 7.53 -5.86 -8.08
N GLU A 3 7.46 -6.48 -6.90
CA GLU A 3 6.88 -7.81 -6.72
C GLU A 3 5.61 -7.75 -5.86
N LEU A 4 4.67 -8.65 -6.16
CA LEU A 4 3.43 -8.85 -5.42
C LEU A 4 3.39 -10.34 -5.04
N LEU A 5 3.65 -10.62 -3.77
CA LEU A 5 3.60 -11.96 -3.20
C LEU A 5 2.21 -12.18 -2.60
N GLN A 6 1.54 -13.25 -2.98
CA GLN A 6 0.16 -13.52 -2.55
C GLN A 6 0.07 -14.79 -1.72
N ILE A 7 -0.61 -14.69 -0.58
CA ILE A 7 -1.06 -15.84 0.22
C ILE A 7 -2.59 -15.86 0.15
N THR A 8 -3.15 -17.03 -0.17
CA THR A 8 -4.61 -17.25 -0.19
C THR A 8 -5.02 -17.92 1.10
N LEU A 9 -5.95 -17.30 1.83
CA LEU A 9 -6.57 -17.85 3.03
C LEU A 9 -7.98 -18.36 2.68
N PRO A 10 -8.23 -19.68 2.73
CA PRO A 10 -9.57 -20.21 2.57
C PRO A 10 -10.46 -19.79 3.74
N LYS A 11 -11.75 -19.61 3.47
CA LYS A 11 -12.81 -19.30 4.44
C LYS A 11 -14.03 -20.16 4.12
N GLU A 12 -14.92 -20.35 5.09
CA GLU A 12 -16.17 -21.11 4.90
C GLU A 12 -16.99 -20.64 3.69
N ASN A 13 -17.04 -19.32 3.45
CA ASN A 13 -17.78 -18.69 2.35
C ASN A 13 -16.89 -18.13 1.23
N GLY A 14 -15.66 -18.63 1.06
CA GLY A 14 -14.79 -18.22 -0.05
C GLY A 14 -13.30 -18.17 0.31
N LYS A 15 -12.62 -17.10 -0.09
CA LYS A 15 -11.20 -16.90 0.19
C LYS A 15 -10.91 -15.42 0.44
N SER A 16 -9.83 -15.15 1.16
CA SER A 16 -9.16 -13.84 1.12
C SER A 16 -7.76 -14.00 0.59
N ASN A 17 -7.26 -12.97 -0.07
CA ASN A 17 -5.87 -12.92 -0.47
C ASN A 17 -5.17 -11.82 0.33
N ILE A 18 -4.07 -12.18 0.97
CA ILE A 18 -3.13 -11.21 1.53
C ILE A 18 -2.02 -11.07 0.51
N ILE A 19 -1.86 -9.85 -0.02
CA ILE A 19 -0.85 -9.51 -0.99
C ILE A 19 0.20 -8.63 -0.32
N ASN A 20 1.42 -9.12 -0.18
CA ASN A 20 2.55 -8.33 0.27
C ASN A 20 3.28 -7.73 -0.94
N THR A 21 3.60 -6.43 -0.90
CA THR A 21 4.30 -5.74 -1.98
C THR A 21 5.45 -4.87 -1.48
N TYR A 22 6.52 -4.84 -2.26
CA TYR A 22 7.56 -3.84 -2.11
C TYR A 22 7.69 -3.10 -3.44
N LEU A 23 7.40 -1.78 -3.40
CA LEU A 23 7.59 -0.91 -4.54
C LEU A 23 8.85 -0.06 -4.30
N THR A 24 9.91 -0.33 -5.05
CA THR A 24 11.15 0.47 -4.94
C THR A 24 10.86 1.94 -5.24
N PRO A 25 11.54 2.89 -4.56
CA PRO A 25 11.34 4.32 -4.81
C PRO A 25 11.74 4.75 -6.23
N SER A 26 12.59 3.99 -6.92
CA SER A 26 13.11 4.31 -8.26
C SER A 26 12.19 3.90 -9.40
N ASP A 27 11.47 2.79 -9.25
CA ASP A 27 10.70 2.20 -10.36
C ASP A 27 9.30 2.81 -10.42
N ALA A 28 8.74 2.89 -11.62
CA ALA A 28 7.35 3.30 -11.81
C ALA A 28 6.39 2.38 -11.04
N MET A 29 5.34 2.95 -10.46
CA MET A 29 4.28 2.18 -9.79
C MET A 29 3.49 1.38 -10.82
N PRO A 30 3.26 0.07 -10.61
CA PRO A 30 2.53 -0.78 -11.56
C PRO A 30 1.01 -0.56 -11.44
N GLN A 31 0.53 0.63 -11.81
CA GLN A 31 -0.83 1.12 -11.55
C GLN A 31 -1.91 0.13 -11.98
N THR A 32 -1.89 -0.34 -13.23
CA THR A 32 -2.90 -1.26 -13.77
C THR A 32 -2.97 -2.56 -12.96
N LYS A 33 -1.82 -3.11 -12.57
CA LYS A 33 -1.77 -4.33 -11.75
C LYS A 33 -2.36 -4.07 -10.37
N MET A 34 -2.02 -2.95 -9.74
CA MET A 34 -2.56 -2.58 -8.43
C MET A 34 -4.07 -2.36 -8.46
N VAL A 35 -4.59 -1.65 -9.47
CA VAL A 35 -6.04 -1.45 -9.66
C VAL A 35 -6.72 -2.80 -9.81
N ASN A 36 -6.26 -3.66 -10.72
CA ASN A 36 -6.86 -4.96 -10.94
C ASN A 36 -6.84 -5.84 -9.68
N THR A 37 -5.76 -5.77 -8.88
CA THR A 37 -5.68 -6.49 -7.61
C THR A 37 -6.66 -5.91 -6.58
N LEU A 38 -6.80 -4.59 -6.48
CA LEU A 38 -7.63 -3.94 -5.45
C LEU A 38 -9.11 -3.87 -5.80
N LEU A 39 -9.51 -4.23 -7.03
CA LEU A 39 -10.92 -4.37 -7.42
C LEU A 39 -11.61 -5.58 -6.80
N ASP A 40 -10.86 -6.62 -6.39
CA ASP A 40 -11.42 -7.75 -5.63
C ASP A 40 -11.55 -7.35 -4.15
N PRO A 41 -12.77 -7.27 -3.59
CA PRO A 41 -12.98 -6.85 -2.20
C PRO A 41 -12.44 -7.87 -1.17
N ASN A 42 -12.03 -9.07 -1.60
CA ASN A 42 -11.43 -10.06 -0.71
C ASN A 42 -9.90 -9.92 -0.59
N ASN A 43 -9.31 -8.96 -1.31
CA ASN A 43 -7.88 -8.70 -1.30
C ASN A 43 -7.50 -7.64 -0.27
N ILE A 44 -6.42 -7.91 0.45
CA ILE A 44 -5.77 -6.99 1.38
C ILE A 44 -4.34 -6.81 0.86
N MET A 45 -3.86 -5.57 0.73
CA MET A 45 -2.56 -5.29 0.10
C MET A 45 -1.62 -4.58 1.08
N ILE A 46 -0.72 -5.31 1.67
CA ILE A 46 0.25 -4.78 2.64
C ILE A 46 1.62 -4.57 2.00
N GLY A 47 2.46 -3.76 2.65
CA GLY A 47 3.87 -3.59 2.29
C GLY A 47 4.30 -2.14 2.06
N ASP A 48 5.51 -1.94 1.56
CA ASP A 48 6.12 -0.61 1.40
C ASP A 48 5.94 -0.08 -0.03
N PHE A 49 5.07 0.91 -0.16
CA PHE A 49 4.72 1.53 -1.44
C PHE A 49 5.69 2.67 -1.84
N ASN A 50 6.59 3.07 -0.93
CA ASN A 50 7.41 4.29 -1.04
C ASN A 50 6.58 5.53 -1.41
N ALA A 51 5.34 5.59 -0.91
CA ALA A 51 4.36 6.62 -1.18
C ALA A 51 4.11 7.46 0.08
N ARG A 52 4.01 8.79 -0.09
CA ARG A 52 3.79 9.73 1.02
C ARG A 52 2.49 10.49 0.75
N HIS A 53 1.57 10.47 1.71
CA HIS A 53 0.30 11.18 1.64
C HIS A 53 -0.23 11.47 3.05
N GLU A 54 -1.01 12.53 3.19
CA GLU A 54 -1.62 12.96 4.47
C GLU A 54 -2.66 11.98 5.02
N GLU A 55 -3.40 11.32 4.13
CA GLU A 55 -4.41 10.28 4.43
C GLU A 55 -3.85 9.06 5.17
N TRP A 56 -2.53 8.91 5.21
CA TRP A 56 -1.86 7.91 6.05
C TRP A 56 -0.76 8.52 6.93
N GLY A 57 -0.97 9.77 7.35
CA GLY A 57 -0.22 10.43 8.42
C GLY A 57 1.07 11.12 7.99
N ASN A 58 1.42 11.21 6.70
CA ASN A 58 2.59 11.99 6.27
C ASN A 58 2.24 13.47 6.06
N THR A 59 3.03 14.39 6.61
CA THR A 59 2.89 15.84 6.37
C THR A 59 3.22 16.27 4.93
N ILE A 60 3.86 15.40 4.15
CA ILE A 60 4.25 15.62 2.77
C ILE A 60 3.51 14.64 1.87
N THR A 61 2.86 15.16 0.84
CA THR A 61 2.27 14.36 -0.23
C THR A 61 3.18 14.35 -1.46
N ASN A 62 3.63 13.17 -1.90
CA ASN A 62 4.42 13.01 -3.13
C ASN A 62 3.58 12.47 -4.30
N ALA A 63 4.12 12.49 -5.52
CA ALA A 63 3.40 12.04 -6.72
C ALA A 63 2.91 10.58 -6.60
N ARG A 64 3.72 9.69 -6.01
CA ARG A 64 3.35 8.30 -5.74
C ARG A 64 2.19 8.19 -4.75
N GLY A 65 2.18 9.02 -3.70
CA GLY A 65 1.08 9.08 -2.75
C GLY A 65 -0.21 9.57 -3.37
N LYS A 66 -0.18 10.62 -4.20
CA LYS A 66 -1.36 11.08 -4.94
C LYS A 66 -1.96 9.96 -5.80
N MET A 67 -1.10 9.26 -6.53
CA MET A 67 -1.49 8.17 -7.42
C MET A 67 -2.06 6.98 -6.65
N LEU A 68 -1.40 6.55 -5.58
CA LEU A 68 -1.90 5.48 -4.71
C LEU A 68 -3.25 5.86 -4.08
N TYR A 69 -3.38 7.11 -3.60
CA TYR A 69 -4.63 7.61 -3.07
C TYR A 69 -5.75 7.56 -4.12
N GLN A 70 -5.50 8.03 -5.35
CA GLN A 70 -6.45 7.92 -6.47
C GLN A 70 -6.86 6.47 -6.75
N ILE A 71 -5.91 5.52 -6.73
CA ILE A 71 -6.22 4.09 -6.87
C ILE A 71 -7.19 3.66 -5.77
N THR A 72 -6.92 3.97 -4.50
CA THR A 72 -7.81 3.58 -3.39
C THR A 72 -9.22 4.16 -3.53
N ARG A 73 -9.35 5.38 -4.07
CA ARG A 73 -10.66 6.00 -4.31
C ARG A 73 -11.40 5.29 -5.45
N ALA A 74 -10.69 4.98 -6.54
CA ALA A 74 -11.26 4.30 -7.69
C ALA A 74 -11.73 2.87 -7.36
N THR A 75 -10.98 2.15 -6.53
CA THR A 75 -11.32 0.77 -6.12
C THR A 75 -12.17 0.70 -4.85
N LYS A 76 -12.51 1.85 -4.25
CA LYS A 76 -13.21 1.95 -2.95
C LYS A 76 -12.50 1.18 -1.84
N THR A 77 -11.18 1.12 -1.89
CA THR A 77 -10.35 0.45 -0.88
C THR A 77 -10.25 1.32 0.36
N VAL A 78 -10.47 0.70 1.53
CA VAL A 78 -10.28 1.33 2.83
C VAL A 78 -8.78 1.31 3.16
N ILE A 79 -8.26 2.44 3.63
CA ILE A 79 -6.86 2.56 4.07
C ILE A 79 -6.82 2.36 5.57
N HIS A 80 -6.04 1.39 6.05
CA HIS A 80 -5.76 1.19 7.46
C HIS A 80 -4.33 1.62 7.80
N PHE A 81 -4.20 2.64 8.64
CA PHE A 81 -2.89 3.14 9.10
C PHE A 81 -2.86 3.37 10.59
N THR A 82 -1.68 3.24 11.20
CA THR A 82 -1.44 3.63 12.59
C THR A 82 -0.84 5.04 12.62
N PRO A 83 -1.22 5.90 13.58
CA PRO A 83 -0.71 7.26 13.69
C PRO A 83 0.72 7.32 14.27
N THR A 84 1.52 6.28 14.07
CA THR A 84 2.92 6.20 14.50
C THR A 84 3.81 5.97 13.27
N PRO A 85 4.95 6.67 13.14
CA PRO A 85 5.85 6.48 12.02
C PRO A 85 6.29 5.03 11.87
N THR A 86 6.14 4.49 10.67
CA THR A 86 6.42 3.07 10.33
C THR A 86 7.86 2.84 9.84
N ARG A 87 8.70 3.89 9.76
CA ARG A 87 10.12 3.81 9.39
C ARG A 87 10.99 4.67 10.29
N HIS A 88 12.07 4.07 10.77
CA HIS A 88 13.24 4.77 11.26
C HIS A 88 14.24 4.94 10.12
N ASP A 89 14.72 6.15 9.87
CA ASP A 89 15.85 6.37 8.98
C ASP A 89 17.16 5.88 9.63
N TYR A 90 18.22 5.80 8.82
CA TYR A 90 19.54 5.34 9.26
C TYR A 90 20.15 6.21 10.37
N HIS A 91 19.65 7.42 10.57
CA HIS A 91 20.09 8.38 11.59
C HIS A 91 19.12 8.46 12.79
N GLY A 92 18.13 7.57 12.88
CA GLY A 92 17.15 7.55 13.97
C GLY A 92 15.98 8.54 13.81
N GLY A 93 15.93 9.29 12.71
CA GLY A 93 14.79 10.13 12.35
C GLY A 93 13.58 9.29 11.97
N LYS A 94 12.40 9.71 12.45
CA LYS A 94 11.14 9.01 12.20
C LYS A 94 10.48 9.58 10.95
N SER A 95 10.12 8.74 9.98
CA SER A 95 9.45 9.20 8.76
C SER A 95 8.25 8.34 8.39
N TRP A 96 7.19 8.97 7.90
CA TRP A 96 5.96 8.32 7.47
C TRP A 96 6.12 7.72 6.06
N ARG A 97 6.37 6.42 5.94
CA ARG A 97 6.24 5.68 4.66
C ARG A 97 5.54 4.37 5.01
N GLN A 98 4.28 4.26 4.64
CA GLN A 98 3.36 3.26 5.20
C GLN A 98 3.70 1.82 4.77
N GLN A 99 3.34 0.88 5.64
CA GLN A 99 3.52 -0.58 5.51
C GLN A 99 2.20 -1.37 5.34
N MET A 100 1.01 -0.75 5.23
CA MET A 100 -0.27 -1.47 5.10
C MET A 100 -1.32 -0.69 4.30
N ILE A 101 -2.01 -1.35 3.36
CA ILE A 101 -3.30 -0.94 2.79
C ILE A 101 -4.29 -2.10 2.99
#